data_AF-A0A859I9R5-F1
#
_entry.id   AF-A0A859I9R5-F1
#
_cell.length_a   1.000
_cell.length_b   1.000
_cell.length_c   1.000
_cell.angle_alpha   90.00
_cell.angle_beta   90.00
_cell.angle_gamma   90.00
#
_symmetry.space_group_name_H-M   'P 1'
#
loop_
_entity.id
_entity.type
_entity.pdbx_description
1 polymer ?
#
loop_
_entity_poly.entity_id
_entity_poly.type
_entity_poly.pdbx_seq_one_letter_code
_entity_poly.pdbx_strand_id
1 'polypeptide(L)'
;MNIKLFNQKYKLVSFLCVISSIILVLLLLILSLQKRHSTFRSSEKIQLTNNQTQKPNQQNFVKTPNLTKPKTQELQQKKETLPLYIQTVNDKKHYHFIVPDSEFMQDGTLKNSETHVYMENLKPTLMHKIIYKIQPQYDGWVACFPSFNGQDLAGAFLYSVMTGIKTPPLDLVGIYFESPFDKFDISDWNKYTLDDILQMKNESQNIYFFWRSPKMTNIYKKYHPTLNKPISPQNALMLTEEFIDKFIPNSPSKNSKETEQ
;
A
#
# COMPACT_ATOMS: atom_id res chain seq x y z
N MET A 1 27.96 35.19 50.39
CA MET A 1 28.02 34.17 49.32
C MET A 1 28.39 34.85 48.01
N ASN A 2 29.49 34.47 47.35
CA ASN A 2 30.00 35.19 46.18
C ASN A 2 29.24 34.76 44.90
N ILE A 3 28.18 35.50 44.56
CA ILE A 3 27.21 35.18 43.49
C ILE A 3 27.88 34.99 42.12
N LYS A 4 28.99 35.70 41.85
CA LYS A 4 29.76 35.54 40.60
C LYS A 4 30.41 34.16 40.48
N LEU A 5 30.93 33.62 41.58
CA LEU A 5 31.56 32.30 41.62
C LEU A 5 30.52 31.18 41.46
N PHE A 6 29.31 31.40 42.00
CA PHE A 6 28.20 30.45 41.89
C PHE A 6 27.66 30.35 40.44
N ASN A 7 27.48 31.49 39.77
CA ASN A 7 27.05 31.52 38.37
C ASN A 7 28.08 30.93 37.39
N GLN A 8 29.39 31.10 37.66
CA GLN A 8 30.43 30.46 36.84
C GLN A 8 30.42 28.93 36.99
N LYS A 9 30.25 28.42 38.22
CA LYS A 9 30.12 26.97 38.45
C LYS A 9 28.88 26.38 37.78
N TYR A 10 27.75 27.09 37.83
CA TYR A 10 26.52 26.65 37.17
C TYR A 10 26.64 26.60 35.65
N LYS A 11 27.27 27.60 35.03
CA LYS A 11 27.56 27.59 33.58
C LYS A 11 28.47 26.43 33.18
N LEU A 12 29.49 26.13 33.99
CA LEU A 12 30.39 25.00 33.74
C LEU A 12 29.66 23.66 33.83
N VAL A 13 28.81 23.47 34.85
CA VAL A 13 28.01 22.25 35.01
C VAL A 13 27.01 22.08 33.87
N SER A 14 26.31 23.15 33.48
CA SER A 14 25.38 23.12 32.34
C SER A 14 26.10 22.76 31.03
N PHE A 15 27.28 23.32 30.79
CA PHE A 15 28.08 23.01 29.61
C PHE A 15 28.56 21.55 29.60
N LEU A 16 28.99 21.02 30.75
CA LEU A 16 29.37 19.61 30.90
C LEU A 16 28.19 18.66 30.67
N CYS A 17 26.98 19.02 31.11
CA CYS A 17 25.76 18.24 30.84
C CYS A 17 25.43 18.20 29.35
N VAL A 18 25.55 19.32 28.63
CA VAL A 18 25.31 19.37 27.18
C VAL A 18 26.32 18.51 26.43
N ILE A 19 27.61 18.60 26.77
CA ILE A 19 28.65 17.76 26.16
C ILE A 19 28.40 16.27 26.44
N SER A 20 28.02 15.92 27.67
CA SER A 20 27.69 14.54 28.03
C SER A 20 26.55 13.97 27.20
N SER A 21 25.47 14.75 27.01
CA SER A 21 24.33 14.36 26.17
C SER A 21 24.73 14.17 24.70
N ILE A 22 25.58 15.04 24.16
CA ILE A 22 26.08 14.92 22.77
C ILE A 22 26.94 13.66 22.61
N ILE A 23 27.83 13.37 23.57
CA ILE A 23 28.67 12.16 23.57
C ILE A 23 27.79 10.90 23.63
N LEU A 24 26.74 10.91 24.44
CA LEU A 24 25.80 9.79 24.55
C LEU A 24 25.09 9.51 23.22
N VAL A 25 24.61 10.57 22.53
CA VAL A 25 23.96 10.45 21.22
C VAL A 25 24.93 9.91 20.17
N LEU A 26 26.19 10.39 20.16
CA LEU A 26 27.24 9.89 19.26
C LEU A 26 27.56 8.40 19.51
N LEU A 27 27.64 7.97 20.77
CA LEU A 27 27.85 6.56 21.12
C LEU A 27 26.70 5.66 20.65
N LEU A 28 25.45 6.11 20.79
CA LEU A 28 24.27 5.39 20.30
C LEU A 28 24.26 5.27 18.77
N LEU A 29 24.71 6.31 18.06
CA LEU A 29 24.90 6.29 16.60
C LEU A 29 25.98 5.28 16.18
N ILE A 30 27.13 5.27 16.86
CA ILE A 30 28.21 4.31 16.59
C ILE A 30 27.75 2.87 16.84
N LEU A 31 27.04 2.61 17.93
CA LEU A 31 26.48 1.28 18.24
C LEU A 31 25.45 0.84 17.18
N SER A 32 24.63 1.76 16.69
CA SER A 32 23.66 1.50 15.62
C SER A 32 24.35 1.15 14.29
N LEU A 33 25.48 1.80 13.99
CA LEU A 33 26.29 1.52 12.80
C LEU A 33 27.07 0.20 12.92
N GLN A 34 27.59 -0.13 14.11
CA GLN A 34 28.27 -1.41 14.35
C GLN A 34 27.29 -2.59 14.25
N LYS A 35 26.05 -2.45 14.73
CA LYS A 35 24.98 -3.45 14.56
C LYS A 35 24.60 -3.69 13.09
N ARG A 36 24.75 -2.68 12.23
CA ARG A 36 24.60 -2.81 10.77
C ARG A 36 25.73 -3.60 10.09
N HIS A 37 26.95 -3.57 10.65
CA HIS A 37 28.10 -4.25 10.06
C HIS A 37 28.27 -5.70 10.53
N SER A 38 27.76 -6.08 11.71
CA SER A 38 27.89 -7.47 12.22
C SER A 38 26.91 -8.47 11.61
N THR A 39 25.86 -8.03 10.92
CA THR A 39 24.94 -8.90 10.16
C THR A 39 25.33 -9.09 8.69
N PHE A 40 26.45 -8.49 8.25
CA PHE A 40 26.95 -8.61 6.88
C PHE A 40 28.12 -9.59 6.79
N ARG A 41 27.88 -10.89 7.01
CA ARG A 41 28.74 -11.96 6.43
C ARG A 41 28.08 -13.35 6.38
N SER A 42 28.13 -13.88 5.16
CA SER A 42 28.17 -15.30 4.72
C SER A 42 26.90 -16.15 4.70
N SER A 43 26.45 -16.46 3.48
CA SER A 43 26.22 -17.82 2.89
C SER A 43 25.12 -17.71 1.83
N GLU A 44 24.99 -18.52 0.79
CA GLU A 44 25.86 -19.39 -0.01
C GLU A 44 25.09 -19.58 -1.33
N LYS A 45 25.79 -19.97 -2.38
CA LYS A 45 25.19 -20.33 -3.68
C LYS A 45 24.17 -21.44 -3.51
N ILE A 46 22.97 -21.26 -4.07
CA ILE A 46 22.11 -22.38 -4.46
C ILE A 46 21.89 -22.30 -5.97
N GLN A 47 22.47 -23.26 -6.67
CA GLN A 47 22.13 -23.61 -8.05
C GLN A 47 20.71 -24.19 -8.08
N LEU A 48 19.88 -23.79 -9.03
CA LEU A 48 18.77 -24.62 -9.47
C LEU A 48 18.73 -24.71 -11.00
N THR A 49 18.79 -25.96 -11.43
CA THR A 49 18.76 -26.50 -12.79
C THR A 49 17.44 -26.26 -13.51
N ASN A 50 17.57 -26.14 -14.84
CA ASN A 50 16.55 -26.25 -15.87
C ASN A 50 15.43 -27.26 -15.56
N ASN A 51 14.20 -26.90 -15.93
CA ASN A 51 13.33 -27.82 -16.65
C ASN A 51 12.41 -27.08 -17.62
N GLN A 52 12.45 -27.58 -18.85
CA GLN A 52 11.75 -27.11 -20.03
C GLN A 52 10.39 -27.82 -20.17
N THR A 53 9.41 -27.06 -20.65
CA THR A 53 8.33 -27.48 -21.57
C THR A 53 7.22 -28.42 -21.04
N GLN A 54 5.98 -27.91 -21.04
CA GLN A 54 4.84 -28.52 -21.74
C GLN A 54 3.61 -27.59 -21.78
N LYS A 55 3.15 -27.25 -23.00
CA LYS A 55 1.77 -26.84 -23.28
C LYS A 55 0.90 -28.10 -23.37
N PRO A 56 -0.41 -28.00 -23.11
CA PRO A 56 -1.34 -28.30 -24.21
C PRO A 56 -2.60 -27.42 -24.29
N ASN A 57 -2.90 -27.07 -25.55
CA ASN A 57 -4.16 -27.10 -26.29
C ASN A 57 -5.48 -26.48 -25.81
N GLN A 58 -6.06 -25.79 -26.79
CA GLN A 58 -7.40 -25.23 -26.91
C GLN A 58 -8.47 -26.31 -27.22
N GLN A 59 -9.73 -25.85 -27.12
CA GLN A 59 -10.99 -26.36 -27.71
C GLN A 59 -11.85 -27.26 -26.81
N ASN A 60 -13.05 -26.77 -26.46
CA ASN A 60 -14.23 -27.05 -27.27
C ASN A 60 -15.46 -26.22 -26.85
N PHE A 61 -16.05 -25.55 -27.85
CA PHE A 61 -17.41 -25.01 -27.86
C PHE A 61 -18.38 -26.15 -28.19
N VAL A 62 -19.49 -26.29 -27.46
CA VAL A 62 -20.65 -27.08 -27.88
C VAL A 62 -21.93 -26.26 -27.71
N LYS A 63 -22.55 -25.90 -28.84
CA LYS A 63 -24.00 -25.63 -29.01
C LYS A 63 -24.64 -27.00 -29.32
N THR A 64 -25.84 -27.43 -28.93
CA THR A 64 -27.24 -26.93 -28.88
C THR A 64 -28.08 -28.13 -28.33
N PRO A 65 -29.44 -28.19 -28.23
CA PRO A 65 -30.54 -27.21 -28.35
C PRO A 65 -31.60 -27.24 -27.21
N ASN A 66 -32.58 -26.33 -27.29
CA ASN A 66 -33.76 -26.19 -26.43
C ASN A 66 -34.68 -27.42 -26.41
N LEU A 67 -35.28 -27.74 -25.25
CA LEU A 67 -36.72 -28.05 -25.14
C LEU A 67 -37.26 -27.95 -23.69
N THR A 68 -38.41 -27.28 -23.58
CA THR A 68 -39.49 -27.43 -22.56
C THR A 68 -39.27 -26.98 -21.11
N LYS A 69 -39.99 -25.92 -20.71
CA LYS A 69 -40.32 -25.57 -19.31
C LYS A 69 -41.28 -26.60 -18.71
N PRO A 70 -41.20 -26.82 -17.39
CA PRO A 70 -42.36 -26.51 -16.57
C PRO A 70 -42.03 -25.53 -15.43
N LYS A 71 -43.08 -24.82 -15.01
CA LYS A 71 -43.13 -23.84 -13.92
C LYS A 71 -42.78 -24.52 -12.59
N THR A 72 -41.74 -24.06 -11.92
CA THR A 72 -41.58 -24.22 -10.47
C THR A 72 -41.18 -22.86 -9.90
N GLN A 73 -41.95 -22.40 -8.92
CA GLN A 73 -41.67 -21.20 -8.14
C GLN A 73 -40.42 -21.48 -7.29
N GLU A 74 -39.27 -20.94 -7.70
CA GLU A 74 -38.10 -20.87 -6.84
C GLU A 74 -37.79 -19.42 -6.52
N LEU A 75 -37.75 -19.17 -5.22
CA LEU A 75 -37.30 -17.96 -4.55
C LEU A 75 -35.93 -17.59 -5.13
N GLN A 76 -35.87 -16.60 -6.03
CA GLN A 76 -34.60 -16.09 -6.52
C GLN A 76 -33.89 -15.36 -5.37
N GLN A 77 -33.02 -16.09 -4.65
CA GLN A 77 -31.83 -15.47 -4.08
C GLN A 77 -31.05 -14.91 -5.27
N LYS A 78 -31.29 -13.61 -5.55
CA LYS A 78 -30.55 -12.85 -6.54
C LYS A 78 -29.10 -12.82 -6.06
N LYS A 79 -28.29 -13.79 -6.51
CA LYS A 79 -26.85 -13.79 -6.31
C LYS A 79 -26.36 -12.50 -6.96
N GLU A 80 -26.08 -11.48 -6.15
CA GLU A 80 -25.62 -10.19 -6.64
C GLU A 80 -24.34 -10.44 -7.44
N THR A 81 -24.44 -10.30 -8.76
CA THR A 81 -23.29 -10.31 -9.63
C THR A 81 -22.48 -9.06 -9.32
N LEU A 82 -21.28 -9.26 -8.80
CA LEU A 82 -20.37 -8.15 -8.50
C LEU A 82 -20.06 -7.35 -9.77
N PRO A 83 -19.92 -6.02 -9.67
CA PRO A 83 -19.41 -5.20 -10.76
C PRO A 83 -18.09 -5.74 -11.32
N LEU A 84 -17.88 -5.57 -12.63
CA LEU A 84 -16.71 -6.13 -13.32
C LEU A 84 -15.37 -5.67 -12.74
N TYR A 85 -15.28 -4.47 -12.16
CA TYR A 85 -14.04 -3.96 -11.55
C TYR A 85 -13.71 -4.59 -10.19
N ILE A 86 -14.57 -5.48 -9.68
CA ILE A 86 -14.37 -6.24 -8.46
C ILE A 86 -14.11 -7.70 -8.81
N GLN A 87 -12.98 -8.22 -8.36
CA GLN A 87 -12.62 -9.64 -8.48
C GLN A 87 -12.64 -10.29 -7.10
N THR A 88 -13.12 -11.52 -6.99
CA THR A 88 -13.01 -12.31 -5.75
C THR A 88 -11.82 -13.25 -5.88
N VAL A 89 -10.83 -13.11 -4.98
CA VAL A 89 -9.62 -13.93 -4.93
C VAL A 89 -9.42 -14.37 -3.49
N ASN A 90 -9.37 -15.69 -3.23
CA ASN A 90 -9.24 -16.26 -1.89
C ASN A 90 -10.22 -15.64 -0.87
N ASP A 91 -11.50 -15.58 -1.26
CA ASP A 91 -12.61 -14.97 -0.49
C ASP A 91 -12.48 -13.46 -0.19
N LYS A 92 -11.45 -12.79 -0.69
CA LYS A 92 -11.27 -11.33 -0.60
C LYS A 92 -11.77 -10.63 -1.86
N LYS A 93 -12.31 -9.42 -1.69
CA LYS A 93 -12.74 -8.55 -2.80
C LYS A 93 -11.61 -7.62 -3.21
N HIS A 94 -11.14 -7.77 -4.44
CA HIS A 94 -10.13 -6.93 -5.06
C HIS A 94 -10.81 -5.91 -5.97
N TYR A 95 -10.72 -4.64 -5.62
CA TYR A 95 -11.24 -3.51 -6.38
C TYR A 95 -10.12 -2.96 -7.26
N HIS A 96 -10.33 -2.87 -8.57
CA HIS A 96 -9.32 -2.39 -9.50
C HIS A 96 -9.72 -1.05 -10.12
N PHE A 97 -8.91 -0.03 -9.87
CA PHE A 97 -9.16 1.34 -10.28
C PHE A 97 -8.04 1.91 -11.14
N ILE A 98 -8.38 2.55 -12.26
CA ILE A 98 -7.45 3.37 -13.03
C ILE A 98 -7.53 4.80 -12.49
N VAL A 99 -6.40 5.37 -12.12
CA VAL A 99 -6.28 6.78 -11.75
C VAL A 99 -6.19 7.61 -13.05
N PRO A 100 -6.99 8.68 -13.21
CA PRO A 100 -6.95 9.50 -14.41
C PRO A 100 -5.60 10.18 -14.64
N ASP A 101 -5.21 10.33 -15.91
CA ASP A 101 -3.97 11.01 -16.33
C ASP A 101 -3.79 12.40 -15.71
N SER A 102 -4.89 13.12 -15.45
CA SER A 102 -4.87 14.47 -14.84
C SER A 102 -4.34 14.50 -13.42
N GLU A 103 -4.28 13.36 -12.73
CA GLU A 103 -3.82 13.23 -11.34
C GLU A 103 -2.30 13.01 -11.23
N PHE A 104 -1.57 12.98 -12.35
CA PHE A 104 -0.13 12.71 -12.37
C PHE A 104 0.71 13.93 -12.74
N MET A 105 1.95 13.92 -12.26
CA MET A 105 3.02 14.84 -12.63
C MET A 105 3.63 14.44 -13.98
N GLN A 106 4.51 15.29 -14.53
CA GLN A 106 5.13 15.07 -15.84
C GLN A 106 6.01 13.81 -15.92
N ASP A 107 6.53 13.35 -14.78
CA ASP A 107 7.32 12.13 -14.65
C ASP A 107 6.47 10.86 -14.41
N GLY A 108 5.14 11.02 -14.29
CA GLY A 108 4.21 9.91 -14.03
C GLY A 108 4.07 9.52 -12.56
N THR A 109 4.63 10.29 -11.64
CA THR A 109 4.33 10.21 -10.20
C THR A 109 2.97 10.83 -9.89
N LEU A 110 2.31 10.37 -8.82
CA LEU A 110 1.00 10.90 -8.41
C LEU A 110 1.18 12.33 -7.86
N LYS A 111 0.25 13.24 -8.17
CA LYS A 111 0.22 14.56 -7.55
C LYS A 111 0.04 14.47 -6.04
N ASN A 112 0.72 15.36 -5.33
CA ASN A 112 0.76 15.43 -3.87
C ASN A 112 1.22 14.12 -3.18
N SER A 113 2.04 13.31 -3.86
CA SER A 113 2.77 12.26 -3.17
C SER A 113 3.78 12.86 -2.18
N GLU A 114 4.11 12.10 -1.12
CA GLU A 114 5.04 12.46 -0.06
C GLU A 114 4.62 13.71 0.74
N THR A 115 3.30 13.91 0.88
CA THR A 115 2.72 15.09 1.55
C THR A 115 1.44 14.70 2.29
N HIS A 116 1.14 15.33 3.42
CA HIS A 116 -0.08 15.07 4.18
C HIS A 116 -1.22 15.96 3.66
N VAL A 117 -1.84 15.54 2.55
CA VAL A 117 -2.79 16.36 1.77
C VAL A 117 -3.89 17.01 2.62
N TYR A 118 -4.45 16.28 3.59
CA TYR A 118 -5.53 16.79 4.44
C TYR A 118 -5.04 17.70 5.57
N MET A 119 -3.83 17.47 6.09
CA MET A 119 -3.24 18.34 7.13
C MET A 119 -2.74 19.65 6.54
N GLU A 120 -2.27 19.63 5.29
CA GLU A 120 -1.69 20.78 4.60
C GLU A 120 -2.71 21.56 3.75
N ASN A 121 -4.00 21.19 3.81
CA ASN A 121 -5.09 21.81 3.05
C ASN A 121 -4.84 21.83 1.52
N LEU A 122 -4.17 20.81 1.00
CA LEU A 122 -3.94 20.65 -0.43
C LEU A 122 -5.16 20.04 -1.11
N LYS A 123 -5.31 20.28 -2.42
CA LYS A 123 -6.39 19.66 -3.20
C LYS A 123 -6.11 18.14 -3.34
N PRO A 124 -6.94 17.24 -2.79
CA PRO A 124 -6.71 15.80 -2.89
C PRO A 124 -6.95 15.26 -4.30
N THR A 125 -6.15 14.28 -4.69
CA THR A 125 -6.40 13.49 -5.91
C THR A 125 -7.59 12.54 -5.70
N LEU A 126 -8.11 11.97 -6.79
CA LEU A 126 -9.19 10.97 -6.70
C LEU A 126 -8.79 9.73 -5.87
N MET A 127 -7.52 9.30 -5.94
CA MET A 127 -7.00 8.22 -5.10
C MET A 127 -7.07 8.58 -3.61
N HIS A 128 -6.68 9.81 -3.24
CA HIS A 128 -6.82 10.27 -1.85
C HIS A 128 -8.28 10.27 -1.40
N LYS A 129 -9.18 10.81 -2.23
CA LYS A 129 -10.60 10.93 -1.89
C LYS A 129 -11.27 9.59 -1.64
N ILE A 130 -11.02 8.59 -2.49
CA ILE A 130 -11.64 7.28 -2.30
C ILE A 130 -11.06 6.55 -1.08
N ILE A 131 -9.76 6.67 -0.82
CA ILE A 131 -9.14 6.11 0.40
C ILE A 131 -9.72 6.78 1.64
N TYR A 132 -9.85 8.11 1.66
CA TYR A 132 -10.46 8.85 2.76
C TYR A 132 -11.93 8.44 2.98
N LYS A 133 -12.66 8.14 1.90
CA LYS A 133 -14.03 7.62 2.02
C LYS A 133 -14.06 6.23 2.67
N ILE A 134 -13.08 5.38 2.41
CA ILE A 134 -12.94 4.05 3.02
C ILE A 134 -12.50 4.17 4.49
N GLN A 135 -11.53 5.04 4.77
CA GLN A 135 -10.95 5.25 6.09
C GLN A 135 -10.86 6.76 6.39
N PRO A 136 -11.82 7.33 7.13
CA PRO A 136 -11.83 8.77 7.45
C PRO A 136 -10.65 9.24 8.33
N GLN A 137 -9.91 8.33 8.96
CA GLN A 137 -8.69 8.63 9.71
C GLN A 137 -7.43 8.70 8.83
N TYR A 138 -7.56 8.47 7.52
CA TYR A 138 -6.46 8.57 6.57
C TYR A 138 -5.94 10.02 6.47
N ASP A 139 -4.63 10.20 6.67
CA ASP A 139 -3.96 11.50 6.72
C ASP A 139 -3.63 12.09 5.34
N GLY A 140 -3.79 11.30 4.29
CA GLY A 140 -3.55 11.74 2.93
C GLY A 140 -2.15 11.44 2.41
N TRP A 141 -1.32 10.68 3.12
CA TRP A 141 0.06 10.42 2.68
C TRP A 141 0.16 9.21 1.73
N VAL A 142 0.75 9.43 0.54
CA VAL A 142 1.06 8.39 -0.47
C VAL A 142 2.51 8.54 -0.94
N ALA A 143 3.27 7.44 -1.07
CA ALA A 143 4.65 7.51 -1.56
C ALA A 143 4.71 7.91 -3.05
N CYS A 144 5.84 8.46 -3.49
CA CYS A 144 6.09 8.75 -4.90
C CYS A 144 6.33 7.48 -5.76
N PHE A 145 6.37 6.30 -5.13
CA PHE A 145 6.59 5.00 -5.75
C PHE A 145 5.47 4.00 -5.40
N PRO A 146 5.34 2.89 -6.16
CA PRO A 146 4.32 1.88 -5.91
C PRO A 146 4.46 1.28 -4.51
N SER A 147 3.41 1.45 -3.73
CA SER A 147 3.42 1.20 -2.29
C SER A 147 2.08 0.67 -1.80
N PHE A 148 2.05 0.19 -0.56
CA PHE A 148 0.82 -0.19 0.12
C PHE A 148 0.76 0.41 1.53
N ASN A 149 -0.42 0.40 2.13
CA ASN A 149 -0.56 0.91 3.50
C ASN A 149 -0.13 -0.10 4.55
N GLY A 150 0.63 0.40 5.51
CA GLY A 150 1.06 -0.28 6.72
C GLY A 150 1.03 0.68 7.90
N GLN A 151 1.15 0.14 9.10
CA GLN A 151 1.34 0.92 10.31
C GLN A 151 2.82 0.85 10.71
N ASP A 152 3.46 2.01 10.83
CA ASP A 152 4.81 2.10 11.36
C ASP A 152 4.86 1.77 12.85
N LEU A 153 6.02 1.34 13.35
CA LEU A 153 6.19 0.91 14.74
C LEU A 153 5.93 2.04 15.76
N ALA A 154 6.03 3.31 15.34
CA ALA A 154 5.73 4.46 16.18
C ALA A 154 4.25 4.89 16.11
N GLY A 155 3.46 4.30 15.21
CA GLY A 155 2.07 4.69 14.96
C GLY A 155 1.91 6.12 14.41
N ALA A 156 2.98 6.72 13.90
CA ALA A 156 3.00 8.06 13.37
C ALA A 156 2.37 8.15 11.97
N PHE A 157 2.35 7.05 11.22
CA PHE A 157 1.85 6.99 9.85
C PHE A 157 0.72 5.97 9.73
N LEU A 158 -0.35 6.21 10.48
CA LEU A 158 -1.50 5.32 10.49
C LEU A 158 -2.26 5.45 9.16
N TYR A 159 -2.42 4.32 8.46
CA TYR A 159 -3.13 4.18 7.17
C TYR A 159 -2.44 4.80 5.93
N SER A 160 -1.25 5.37 6.07
CA SER A 160 -0.51 5.97 4.95
C SER A 160 -0.08 4.91 3.93
N VAL A 161 -0.21 5.20 2.62
CA VAL A 161 0.22 4.29 1.54
C VAL A 161 1.71 4.50 1.28
N MET A 162 2.56 3.84 2.07
CA MET A 162 3.98 4.18 2.12
C MET A 162 4.96 3.04 2.01
N THR A 163 4.56 1.82 2.29
CA THR A 163 5.48 0.68 2.29
C THR A 163 5.75 0.27 0.86
N GLY A 164 7.00 0.46 0.40
CA GLY A 164 7.39 0.19 -0.98
C GLY A 164 7.30 -1.28 -1.36
N ILE A 165 6.72 -1.55 -2.53
CA ILE A 165 6.58 -2.90 -3.08
C ILE A 165 7.85 -3.29 -3.83
N LYS A 166 8.37 -4.49 -3.56
CA LYS A 166 9.51 -5.04 -4.28
C LYS A 166 9.13 -5.37 -5.71
N THR A 167 9.88 -4.79 -6.66
CA THR A 167 9.69 -5.03 -8.09
C THR A 167 8.20 -4.95 -8.47
N PRO A 168 7.55 -3.78 -8.34
CA PRO A 168 6.13 -3.64 -8.59
C PRO A 168 5.83 -3.74 -10.10
N PRO A 169 4.60 -4.10 -10.50
CA PRO A 169 4.12 -3.87 -11.85
C PRO A 169 4.26 -2.40 -12.24
N LEU A 170 4.66 -2.15 -13.49
CA LEU A 170 4.99 -0.80 -13.95
C LEU A 170 3.79 0.17 -13.90
N ASP A 171 2.59 -0.36 -14.09
CA ASP A 171 1.35 0.38 -14.04
C ASP A 171 0.75 0.48 -12.63
N LEU A 172 1.34 -0.12 -11.60
CA LEU A 172 0.82 -0.01 -10.23
C LEU A 172 1.17 1.35 -9.62
N VAL A 173 0.18 2.08 -9.10
CA VAL A 173 0.37 3.31 -8.32
C VAL A 173 0.47 2.98 -6.83
N GLY A 174 -0.42 2.13 -6.34
CA GLY A 174 -0.41 1.68 -4.96
C GLY A 174 -1.57 0.76 -4.65
N ILE A 175 -1.57 0.22 -3.43
CA ILE A 175 -2.59 -0.69 -2.93
C ILE A 175 -3.05 -0.21 -1.56
N TYR A 176 -4.35 -0.18 -1.35
CA TYR A 176 -4.94 0.10 -0.06
C TYR A 176 -5.66 -1.12 0.48
N PHE A 177 -5.28 -1.55 1.67
CA PHE A 177 -5.87 -2.60 2.47
C PHE A 177 -6.75 -1.94 3.54
N GLU A 178 -8.00 -2.35 3.64
CA GLU A 178 -8.95 -1.79 4.60
C GLU A 178 -8.47 -1.96 6.06
N SER A 179 -7.85 -3.09 6.36
CA SER A 179 -7.09 -3.32 7.58
C SER A 179 -5.60 -3.17 7.23
N PRO A 180 -4.91 -2.13 7.76
CA PRO A 180 -3.49 -1.94 7.49
C PRO A 180 -2.68 -3.11 8.05
N PHE A 181 -1.49 -3.31 7.50
CA PHE A 181 -0.57 -4.27 8.09
C PHE A 181 0.12 -3.69 9.32
N ASP A 182 0.01 -4.40 10.45
CA ASP A 182 0.72 -4.03 11.67
C ASP A 182 2.25 -4.24 11.52
N LYS A 183 3.02 -3.42 12.25
CA LYS A 183 4.47 -3.60 12.48
C LYS A 183 5.34 -3.60 11.21
N PHE A 184 4.96 -2.85 10.19
CA PHE A 184 5.86 -2.61 9.07
C PHE A 184 6.85 -1.53 9.44
N ASP A 185 8.13 -1.90 9.54
CA ASP A 185 9.19 -0.93 9.76
C ASP A 185 9.47 -0.19 8.42
N ILE A 186 9.89 1.07 8.51
CA ILE A 186 10.46 1.81 7.37
C ILE A 186 11.64 1.01 6.77
N SER A 187 12.31 0.17 7.57
CA SER A 187 13.35 -0.74 7.08
C SER A 187 12.84 -1.88 6.17
N ASP A 188 11.53 -2.16 6.15
CA ASP A 188 10.91 -3.18 5.28
C ASP A 188 10.54 -2.65 3.88
N TRP A 189 10.95 -1.43 3.53
CA TRP A 189 10.78 -0.89 2.19
C TRP A 189 11.42 -1.81 1.14
N ASN A 190 10.68 -2.10 0.06
CA ASN A 190 11.18 -2.90 -1.06
C ASN A 190 11.57 -4.35 -0.68
N LYS A 191 11.04 -4.87 0.44
CA LYS A 191 11.30 -6.24 0.91
C LYS A 191 10.41 -7.29 0.25
N TYR A 192 9.13 -6.99 0.07
CA TYR A 192 8.10 -7.95 -0.34
C TYR A 192 7.54 -7.64 -1.71
N THR A 193 7.40 -8.67 -2.55
CA THR A 193 6.77 -8.56 -3.87
C THR A 193 5.25 -8.45 -3.75
N LEU A 194 4.57 -8.14 -4.86
CA LEU A 194 3.11 -8.12 -4.87
C LEU A 194 2.51 -9.46 -4.44
N ASP A 195 3.05 -10.57 -4.93
CA ASP A 195 2.55 -11.90 -4.60
C ASP A 195 2.76 -12.23 -3.12
N ASP A 196 3.90 -11.82 -2.55
CA ASP A 196 4.16 -11.97 -1.11
C ASP A 196 3.10 -11.21 -0.30
N ILE A 197 2.85 -9.94 -0.64
CA ILE A 197 1.91 -9.07 0.08
C ILE A 197 0.49 -9.64 0.05
N LEU A 198 0.06 -10.20 -1.09
CA LEU A 198 -1.28 -10.78 -1.22
C LEU A 198 -1.45 -12.11 -0.46
N GLN A 199 -0.35 -12.80 -0.15
CA GLN A 199 -0.34 -14.03 0.65
C GLN A 199 -0.16 -13.75 2.15
N MET A 200 0.30 -12.56 2.52
CA MET A 200 0.44 -12.21 3.93
C MET A 200 -0.91 -12.21 4.65
N LYS A 201 -0.88 -12.70 5.88
CA LYS A 201 -2.06 -12.68 6.74
C LYS A 201 -2.39 -11.24 7.12
N ASN A 202 -3.53 -10.75 6.64
CA ASN A 202 -4.20 -9.55 7.13
C ASN A 202 -5.71 -9.78 7.23
N GLU A 203 -6.38 -8.93 8.00
CA GLU A 203 -7.82 -9.02 8.26
C GLU A 203 -8.66 -8.38 7.14
N SER A 204 -8.02 -7.76 6.15
CA SER A 204 -8.68 -7.07 5.04
C SER A 204 -9.56 -8.02 4.24
N GLN A 205 -10.86 -7.70 4.17
CA GLN A 205 -11.81 -8.33 3.25
C GLN A 205 -11.86 -7.61 1.90
N ASN A 206 -11.55 -6.31 1.91
CA ASN A 206 -11.53 -5.46 0.73
C ASN A 206 -10.10 -4.94 0.49
N ILE A 207 -9.62 -5.10 -0.75
CA ILE A 207 -8.30 -4.66 -1.20
C ILE A 207 -8.49 -3.78 -2.43
N TYR A 208 -7.91 -2.59 -2.43
CA TYR A 208 -8.11 -1.58 -3.46
C TYR A 208 -6.80 -1.33 -4.20
N PHE A 209 -6.77 -1.66 -5.48
CA PHE A 209 -5.62 -1.48 -6.35
C PHE A 209 -5.80 -0.24 -7.21
N PHE A 210 -4.76 0.59 -7.25
CA PHE A 210 -4.72 1.80 -8.05
C PHE A 210 -3.68 1.65 -9.15
N TRP A 211 -4.12 1.82 -10.39
CA TRP A 211 -3.33 1.60 -11.59
C TRP A 211 -3.19 2.89 -12.40
N ARG A 212 -2.11 2.99 -13.15
CA ARG A 212 -1.90 4.00 -14.20
C ARG A 212 -2.64 3.58 -15.46
N SER A 213 -3.05 4.57 -16.25
CA SER A 213 -3.45 4.31 -17.64
C SER A 213 -2.25 3.82 -18.48
N PRO A 214 -2.45 3.21 -19.66
CA PRO A 214 -1.36 2.85 -20.56
C PRO A 214 -0.46 4.05 -20.93
N LYS A 215 -1.06 5.24 -21.10
CA LYS A 215 -0.31 6.47 -21.39
C LYS A 215 0.59 6.87 -20.23
N MET A 216 0.05 6.91 -19.00
CA MET A 216 0.84 7.26 -17.83
C MET A 216 1.89 6.20 -17.47
N THR A 217 1.62 4.93 -17.77
CA THR A 217 2.59 3.83 -17.64
C THR A 217 3.82 4.07 -18.53
N ASN A 218 3.62 4.50 -19.78
CA ASN A 218 4.72 4.82 -20.69
C ASN A 218 5.53 6.03 -20.24
N ILE A 219 4.86 7.06 -19.71
CA ILE A 219 5.53 8.24 -19.13
C ILE A 219 6.36 7.80 -17.92
N TYR A 220 5.74 7.11 -16.96
CA TYR A 220 6.42 6.63 -15.75
C TYR A 220 7.66 5.80 -16.07
N LYS A 221 7.55 4.87 -17.02
CA LYS A 221 8.68 4.03 -17.50
C LYS A 221 9.89 4.84 -17.95
N LYS A 222 9.67 6.00 -18.58
CA LYS A 222 10.74 6.85 -19.10
C LYS A 222 11.62 7.40 -17.98
N TYR A 223 11.02 7.70 -16.82
CA TYR A 223 11.69 8.29 -15.66
C TYR A 223 12.08 7.26 -14.61
N HIS A 224 11.36 6.14 -14.54
CA HIS A 224 11.55 5.05 -13.59
C HIS A 224 11.69 3.72 -14.35
N PRO A 225 12.86 3.46 -14.96
CA PRO A 225 13.05 2.26 -15.76
C PRO A 225 12.98 1.02 -14.86
N THR A 226 11.88 0.28 -14.97
CA THR A 226 11.74 -1.06 -14.39
C THR A 226 11.51 -2.08 -15.49
N LEU A 227 11.89 -3.34 -15.23
CA LEU A 227 11.75 -4.44 -16.20
C LEU A 227 10.38 -5.12 -16.15
N ASN A 228 9.51 -4.73 -15.22
CA ASN A 228 8.24 -5.40 -15.01
C ASN A 228 7.19 -4.98 -16.02
N LYS A 229 6.34 -5.92 -16.38
CA LYS A 229 5.24 -5.69 -17.31
C LYS A 229 4.05 -5.04 -16.57
N PRO A 230 3.24 -4.23 -17.28
CA PRO A 230 1.93 -3.83 -16.80
C PRO A 230 1.06 -5.08 -16.55
N ILE A 231 0.26 -5.07 -15.48
CA ILE A 231 -0.63 -6.20 -15.14
C ILE A 231 -2.08 -5.78 -14.86
N SER A 232 -2.40 -4.49 -14.95
CA SER A 232 -3.74 -3.99 -14.66
C SER A 232 -4.82 -4.82 -15.37
N PRO A 233 -5.86 -5.27 -14.65
CA PRO A 233 -6.92 -6.06 -15.27
C PRO A 233 -7.68 -5.26 -16.33
N GLN A 234 -8.12 -5.94 -17.39
CA GLN A 234 -8.90 -5.32 -18.48
C GLN A 234 -10.23 -4.70 -18.00
N ASN A 235 -10.73 -5.16 -16.85
CA ASN A 235 -11.96 -4.71 -16.23
C ASN A 235 -11.77 -3.61 -15.16
N ALA A 236 -10.58 -3.03 -15.03
CA ALA A 236 -10.35 -1.94 -14.09
C ALA A 236 -11.22 -0.70 -14.43
N LEU A 237 -11.79 -0.07 -13.39
CA LEU A 237 -12.68 1.09 -13.54
C LEU A 237 -11.89 2.40 -13.45
N MET A 238 -12.11 3.33 -14.40
CA MET A 238 -11.58 4.69 -14.28
C MET A 238 -12.23 5.41 -13.09
N LEU A 239 -11.42 5.94 -12.16
CA LEU A 239 -11.93 6.76 -11.07
C LEU A 239 -12.47 8.08 -11.59
N THR A 240 -13.64 8.46 -11.09
CA THR A 240 -14.26 9.76 -11.33
C THR A 240 -14.81 10.30 -10.03
N GLU A 241 -14.98 11.62 -9.95
CA GLU A 241 -15.64 12.26 -8.80
C GLU A 241 -17.05 11.68 -8.59
N GLU A 242 -17.84 11.54 -9.67
CA GLU A 242 -19.18 10.97 -9.62
C GLU A 242 -19.21 9.56 -9.03
N PHE A 243 -18.24 8.72 -9.41
CA PHE A 243 -18.14 7.38 -8.83
C PHE A 243 -17.82 7.45 -7.34
N ILE A 244 -16.86 8.28 -6.95
CA ILE A 244 -16.47 8.43 -5.54
C ILE A 244 -17.64 8.93 -4.71
N ASP A 245 -18.42 9.88 -5.20
CA ASP A 245 -19.60 10.41 -4.49
C ASP A 245 -20.64 9.31 -4.23
N LYS A 246 -20.84 8.42 -5.19
CA LYS A 246 -21.77 7.28 -5.10
C LYS A 246 -21.18 6.04 -4.41
N PHE A 247 -19.87 5.97 -4.26
CA PHE A 247 -19.19 4.83 -3.67
C PHE A 247 -19.58 4.69 -2.20
N ILE A 248 -20.10 3.53 -1.80
CA ILE A 248 -20.39 3.23 -0.40
C ILE A 248 -19.34 2.22 0.04
N PRO A 249 -18.42 2.60 0.95
CA PRO A 249 -17.51 1.63 1.55
C PRO A 249 -18.34 0.55 2.22
N ASN A 250 -17.93 -0.71 2.08
CA ASN A 250 -18.51 -1.75 2.92
C ASN A 250 -18.08 -1.42 4.36
N SER A 251 -19.01 -1.00 5.21
CA SER A 251 -18.67 -0.77 6.62
C SER A 251 -18.01 -2.03 7.17
N PRO A 252 -16.88 -1.94 7.89
CA PRO A 252 -16.43 -3.07 8.68
C PRO A 252 -17.59 -3.44 9.59
N SER A 253 -18.01 -4.71 9.56
CA SER A 253 -18.86 -5.22 10.62
C SER A 253 -18.09 -4.94 11.90
N LYS A 254 -18.56 -3.98 12.71
CA LYS A 254 -18.03 -3.80 14.06
C LYS A 254 -18.14 -5.18 14.69
N ASN A 255 -17.00 -5.84 14.88
CA ASN A 255 -16.92 -6.87 15.89
C ASN A 255 -17.17 -6.13 17.19
N SER A 256 -18.44 -6.07 17.59
CA SER A 256 -18.86 -5.79 18.95
C SER A 256 -18.29 -6.91 19.81
N LYS A 257 -17.01 -6.80 20.14
CA LYS A 257 -16.57 -7.21 21.46
C LYS A 257 -17.11 -6.14 22.39
N GLU A 258 -18.36 -6.33 22.80
CA GLU A 258 -18.79 -5.89 24.11
C GLU A 258 -17.77 -6.48 25.09
N THR A 259 -16.86 -5.64 25.54
CA THR A 259 -16.12 -5.91 26.76
C THR A 259 -17.13 -5.70 27.87
N GLU A 260 -17.70 -6.80 28.37
CA GLU A 260 -18.15 -6.85 29.75
C GLU A 260 -16.97 -6.43 30.63
N GLN A 261 -17.05 -5.24 31.23
CA GLN A 261 -16.47 -4.90 32.54
C GLN A 261 -17.33 -3.84 33.21
#